data_AF-A0AA89TG91-F1
#
_entry.id   AF-A0AA89TG91-F1
#
_cell.length_a   1.000
_cell.length_b   1.000
_cell.length_c   1.000
_cell.angle_alpha   90.00
_cell.angle_beta   90.00
_cell.angle_gamma   90.00
#
_symmetry.space_group_name_H-M   'P 1'
#
loop_
_entity.id
_entity.type
_entity.pdbx_description
1 polymer ?
#
loop_
_entity_poly.entity_id
_entity_poly.type
_entity_poly.pdbx_seq_one_letter_code
_entity_poly.pdbx_strand_id
1 'polypeptide(L)' 'MIQAPEPGCAKLGAHGQWWADIHNVCGHTISASVEVDGWDPSCIQIGPGGVGRIGLDQGDEPYYAYEC' A
#
# COMPACT_ATOMS: atom_id res chain seq x y z
N MET A 1 -1.04 13.67 18.20
CA MET A 1 -0.06 12.67 17.76
C MET A 1 -0.75 11.91 16.65
N ILE A 2 -0.34 12.10 15.39
CA ILE A 2 -0.90 11.33 14.27
C ILE A 2 -0.28 9.95 14.42
N GLN A 3 -1.04 8.99 14.96
CA GLN A 3 -0.63 7.58 14.93
C GLN A 3 -0.59 7.22 13.45
N ALA A 4 0.62 7.01 12.91
CA ALA A 4 0.76 6.30 11.64
C ALA A 4 -0.06 5.01 11.80
N PRO A 5 -1.07 4.77 10.96
CA PRO A 5 -1.87 3.56 11.05
C PRO A 5 -0.90 2.38 11.05
N GLU A 6 -0.89 1.60 12.13
CA GLU A 6 0.05 0.50 12.30
C GLU A 6 0.01 -0.36 11.02
N PRO A 7 1.16 -0.78 10.46
CA PRO A 7 1.16 -1.47 9.19
C PRO A 7 0.67 -2.87 9.49
N GLY A 8 -0.64 -3.09 9.41
CA GLY A 8 -1.24 -4.37 9.65
C GLY A 8 -0.74 -5.40 8.63
N CYS A 9 -1.65 -6.06 7.96
CA CYS A 9 -1.37 -7.11 6.99
C CYS A 9 -0.75 -6.58 5.68
N ALA A 10 -0.80 -5.27 5.43
CA ALA A 10 -0.22 -4.64 4.25
C ALA A 10 1.29 -4.42 4.43
N LYS A 11 2.08 -4.87 3.45
CA LYS A 11 3.53 -4.61 3.37
C LYS A 11 3.88 -4.03 2.00
N LEU A 12 4.69 -2.98 1.99
CA LEU A 12 5.22 -2.43 0.75
C LEU A 12 6.13 -3.47 0.09
N GLY A 13 5.84 -3.78 -1.18
CA GLY A 13 6.61 -4.70 -2.01
C GLY A 13 7.64 -3.94 -2.85
N ALA A 14 7.80 -4.39 -4.10
CA ALA A 14 8.58 -3.65 -5.07
C ALA A 14 7.86 -2.36 -5.49
N HIS A 15 8.60 -1.35 -5.90
CA HIS A 15 8.05 -0.12 -6.47
C HIS A 15 8.93 0.37 -7.61
N GLY A 16 8.37 1.24 -8.45
CA GLY A 16 9.08 1.85 -9.56
C GLY A 16 8.37 3.13 -10.01
N GLN A 17 8.88 3.73 -11.08
CA GLN A 17 8.19 4.86 -11.69
C GLN A 17 6.75 4.46 -12.03
N TRP A 18 5.79 5.22 -11.49
CA TRP A 18 4.34 5.11 -11.71
C TRP A 18 3.64 3.93 -11.03
N TRP A 19 4.31 3.16 -10.15
CA TRP A 19 3.65 2.03 -9.48
C TRP A 19 4.31 1.60 -8.17
N ALA A 20 3.50 0.99 -7.30
CA ALA A 20 3.96 0.26 -6.13
C ALA A 20 3.17 -1.03 -5.93
N ASP A 21 3.84 -2.09 -5.50
CA ASP A 21 3.21 -3.34 -5.07
C ASP A 21 2.94 -3.31 -3.57
N ILE A 22 1.80 -3.87 -3.18
CA ILE A 22 1.38 -4.06 -1.80
C ILE A 22 1.13 -5.55 -1.60
N HIS A 23 1.75 -6.12 -0.59
CA HIS A 23 1.63 -7.53 -0.23
C HIS A 23 0.67 -7.67 0.94
N ASN A 24 -0.35 -8.51 0.78
CA ASN A 24 -1.19 -8.95 1.88
C ASN A 24 -0.57 -10.19 2.53
N VAL A 25 0.04 -10.03 3.70
CA VAL A 25 0.67 -11.14 4.44
C VAL A 25 -0.32 -11.94 5.30
N CYS A 26 -1.60 -11.56 5.31
CA CYS A 26 -2.64 -12.21 6.09
C CYS A 26 -3.44 -13.24 5.30
N GLY A 27 -4.13 -14.10 6.05
CA GLY A 27 -5.00 -15.16 5.53
C GLY A 27 -6.42 -14.72 5.18
N HIS A 28 -6.70 -13.42 5.11
CA HIS A 28 -7.99 -12.85 4.72
C HIS A 28 -7.79 -11.68 3.76
N THR A 29 -8.84 -11.32 2.99
CA THR A 29 -8.80 -10.15 2.10
C THR A 29 -8.69 -8.87 2.92
N ILE A 30 -7.77 -7.99 2.53
CA ILE A 30 -7.59 -6.67 3.13
C ILE A 30 -7.90 -5.57 2.13
N SER A 31 -8.11 -4.36 2.63
CA SER A 31 -8.12 -3.13 1.86
C SER A 31 -6.87 -2.34 2.25
N ALA A 32 -6.07 -1.93 1.26
CA ALA A 32 -4.74 -1.38 1.50
C ALA A 32 -4.36 -0.29 0.50
N SER A 33 -3.48 0.60 0.94
CA SER A 33 -2.86 1.65 0.12
C SER A 33 -1.39 1.87 0.53
N VAL A 34 -0.74 2.85 -0.09
CA VAL A 34 0.62 3.30 0.25
C VAL A 34 0.62 4.77 0.58
N GLU A 35 1.43 5.18 1.55
CA GLU A 35 1.72 6.60 1.75
C GLU A 35 2.71 7.05 0.68
N VAL A 36 2.35 8.09 -0.06
CA VAL A 36 3.22 8.83 -0.98
C VAL A 36 3.31 10.28 -0.52
N ASP A 37 4.41 10.99 -0.82
CA ASP A 37 4.73 12.33 -0.30
C ASP A 37 3.54 13.32 -0.20
N GLY A 38 2.87 13.34 0.95
CA GLY A 38 1.76 14.26 1.25
C GLY A 38 0.41 13.91 0.62
N TRP A 39 0.25 12.73 0.03
CA TRP A 39 -1.04 12.23 -0.47
C TRP A 39 -1.15 10.70 -0.40
N ASP A 40 -2.38 10.21 -0.31
CA ASP A 40 -2.70 8.79 -0.23
C ASP A 40 -3.53 8.35 -1.45
N PRO A 41 -3.06 7.38 -2.25
CA PRO A 41 -3.86 6.81 -3.30
C PRO A 41 -5.06 6.03 -2.76
N SER A 42 -6.04 5.80 -3.64
CA SER A 42 -7.25 5.07 -3.27
C SER A 42 -6.95 3.63 -2.89
N CYS A 43 -7.57 3.17 -1.80
CA CYS A 43 -7.41 1.81 -1.32
C CYS A 43 -7.86 0.76 -2.33
N ILE A 44 -7.09 -0.32 -2.43
CA ILE A 44 -7.38 -1.48 -3.27
C ILE A 44 -7.63 -2.71 -2.41
N GLN A 45 -8.49 -3.62 -2.90
CA GLN A 45 -8.70 -4.91 -2.23
C GLN A 45 -7.66 -5.93 -2.68
N ILE A 46 -7.04 -6.60 -1.71
CA ILE A 46 -6.01 -7.61 -1.96
C ILE A 46 -6.41 -8.89 -1.24
N GLY A 47 -6.61 -9.96 -2.02
CA GLY A 47 -6.93 -11.28 -1.48
C GLY A 47 -5.83 -11.84 -0.56
N PRO A 48 -6.14 -12.90 0.20
CA PRO A 48 -5.21 -13.49 1.17
C PRO A 48 -3.91 -13.96 0.49
N GLY A 49 -2.75 -13.56 1.04
CA GLY A 49 -1.44 -13.88 0.45
C GLY A 49 -1.17 -13.21 -0.90
N GLY A 50 -2.06 -12.34 -1.37
CA GLY A 50 -2.01 -11.73 -2.69
C GLY A 50 -1.10 -10.51 -2.76
N VAL A 51 -0.83 -10.07 -3.98
CA VAL A 51 -0.15 -8.81 -4.29
C VAL A 51 -1.09 -7.94 -5.10
N GLY A 52 -1.33 -6.73 -4.62
CA GLY A 52 -2.04 -5.68 -5.35
C GLY A 52 -1.07 -4.63 -5.85
N ARG A 53 -1.30 -4.09 -7.05
CA ARG A 53 -0.50 -2.99 -7.61
C ARG A 53 -1.32 -1.72 -7.64
N ILE A 54 -0.76 -0.65 -7.13
CA ILE A 54 -1.32 0.69 -7.21
C ILE A 54 -0.56 1.51 -8.24
N GLY A 55 -1.29 2.33 -8.99
CA GLY A 55 -0.68 3.32 -9.89
C GLY A 55 -0.29 4.56 -9.10
N LEU A 56 0.87 5.12 -9.41
CA LEU A 56 1.40 6.36 -8.86
C LEU A 56 1.63 7.39 -9.97
N ASP A 57 1.76 8.66 -9.62
CA ASP A 57 2.12 9.73 -10.54
C ASP A 57 3.66 9.92 -10.65
N GLN A 58 4.09 10.86 -11.50
CA GLN A 58 5.52 11.08 -11.75
C GLN A 58 6.17 11.70 -10.53
N GLY A 59 7.20 11.04 -10.00
CA GLY A 59 7.96 11.57 -8.86
C GLY A 59 7.37 11.20 -7.51
N ASP A 60 6.25 10.46 -7.49
CA ASP A 60 5.74 9.84 -6.29
C ASP A 60 6.67 8.73 -5.81
N GLU A 61 7.09 8.80 -4.54
CA GLU A 61 7.90 7.78 -3.89
C GLU A 61 7.13 7.15 -2.71
N PRO A 62 6.78 5.85 -2.79
CA PRO A 62 6.03 5.19 -1.73
C PRO A 62 6.93 4.86 -0.53
N TYR A 63 6.49 5.24 0.68
CA TYR A 63 7.29 5.03 1.90
C TYR A 63 6.90 3.76 2.65
N TYR A 64 5.60 3.52 2.82
CA TYR A 64 5.07 2.34 3.49
C TYR A 64 3.67 2.01 3.00
N ALA A 65 3.29 0.74 3.10
CA ALA A 65 1.92 0.31 2.85
C ALA A 65 1.15 0.19 4.17
N TYR A 66 -0.14 0.45 4.13
CA TYR A 66 -1.02 0.39 5.29
C TYR A 66 -2.39 -0.16 4.92
N GLU A 67 -3.14 -0.60 5.93
CA GLU A 67 -4.54 -1.00 5.79
C GLU A 67 -5.47 0.19 6.02
N CYS A 68 -6.51 0.24 5.20
CA CYS A 68 -7.63 1.17 5.24
C CYS A 68 -8.94 0.35 5.12
#